data_AF-A0A2U1KEU9-F1
#
_entry.id   AF-A0A2U1KEU9-F1
#
_cell.length_a   1.000
_cell.length_b   1.000
_cell.length_c   1.000
_cell.angle_alpha   90.00
_cell.angle_beta   90.00
_cell.angle_gamma   90.00
#
_symmetry.space_group_name_H-M   'P 1'
#
loop_
_entity.id
_entity.type
_entity.pdbx_description
1 polymer ?
#
loop_
_entity_poly.entity_id
_entity_poly.type
_entity_poly.pdbx_seq_one_letter_code
_entity_poly.pdbx_strand_id
1 'polypeptide(L)' 'MVVCTCGKPAVVKTSWTNRNPGRRFFGCPTMSVDIIPGLLRRINAFQGVVEELEEQRSKYKKYIIISWVLFALYVYFNA' A
#
# COMPACT_ATOMS: atom_id res chain seq x y z
N MET A 1 10.17 38.05 -2.56
CA MET A 1 9.84 36.71 -2.01
C MET A 1 8.44 36.36 -2.48
N VAL A 2 8.23 35.22 -3.13
CA VAL A 2 6.87 34.77 -3.50
C VAL A 2 6.21 34.20 -2.25
N VAL A 3 5.04 34.70 -1.89
CA VAL A 3 4.29 34.26 -0.70
C VAL A 3 3.12 33.40 -1.15
N CYS A 4 2.94 32.25 -0.50
CA CYS A 4 1.81 31.38 -0.78
C CYS A 4 0.52 31.92 -0.15
N THR A 5 -0.65 31.49 -0.65
CA THR A 5 -1.96 31.81 -0.04
C THR A 5 -2.09 31.35 1.41
N CYS A 6 -1.24 30.43 1.88
CA CYS A 6 -1.15 30.03 3.28
C CYS A 6 -0.33 31.00 4.17
N GLY A 7 0.15 32.12 3.62
CA GLY A 7 0.90 33.16 4.34
C GLY A 7 2.40 32.87 4.54
N LYS A 8 2.89 31.70 4.11
CA LYS A 8 4.30 31.27 4.22
C LYS A 8 5.09 31.56 2.94
N PRO A 9 6.42 31.75 3.02
CA PRO A 9 7.27 31.85 1.83
C PRO A 9 7.14 30.60 0.95
N ALA A 10 6.91 30.81 -0.35
CA ALA A 10 6.79 29.72 -1.32
C ALA A 10 8.16 29.07 -1.57
N VAL A 11 8.14 27.75 -1.78
CA VAL A 11 9.34 26.95 -2.09
C VAL A 11 9.34 26.57 -3.56
N VAL A 12 10.53 26.47 -4.16
CA VAL A 12 10.67 25.97 -5.53
C VAL A 12 10.55 24.45 -5.53
N LYS A 13 9.57 23.93 -6.27
CA LYS A 13 9.35 22.50 -6.50
C LYS A 13 9.66 22.13 -7.94
N THR A 14 9.95 20.86 -8.18
CA THR A 14 10.23 20.31 -9.51
C THR A 14 9.10 19.37 -9.90
N SER A 15 8.59 19.49 -11.12
CA SER A 15 7.62 18.56 -11.70
C SER A 15 8.33 17.29 -12.17
N TRP A 16 7.80 16.14 -11.73
CA TRP A 16 8.24 14.80 -12.16
C TRP A 16 7.20 14.08 -13.04
N THR A 17 6.25 14.84 -13.59
CA THR A 17 5.24 14.27 -14.50
C THR A 17 5.82 14.11 -15.90
N ASN A 18 5.40 13.07 -16.63
CA ASN A 18 5.83 12.84 -18.02
C ASN A 18 5.49 14.02 -18.97
N ARG A 19 4.44 14.79 -18.66
CA ARG A 19 4.04 15.96 -19.45
C ARG A 19 4.95 17.17 -19.28
N ASN A 20 5.68 17.26 -18.16
CA ASN A 20 6.49 18.43 -17.85
C ASN A 20 7.67 18.06 -16.93
N PRO A 21 8.59 17.21 -17.40
CA PRO A 21 9.70 16.74 -16.59
C PRO A 21 10.69 17.88 -16.31
N GLY A 22 11.15 17.98 -15.06
CA GLY A 22 12.22 18.90 -14.68
C GLY A 22 11.79 20.38 -14.54
N ARG A 23 10.56 20.75 -14.89
CA ARG A 23 10.09 22.14 -14.75
C ARG A 23 9.96 22.54 -13.28
N ARG A 24 10.60 23.67 -12.95
CA ARG A 24 10.56 24.26 -11.62
C ARG A 24 9.42 25.28 -11.50
N PHE A 25 8.70 25.25 -10.38
CA PHE A 25 7.59 26.17 -10.09
C PHE A 25 7.53 26.51 -8.60
N PHE A 26 6.93 27.66 -8.24
CA PHE A 26 6.69 28.01 -6.83
C PHE A 26 5.46 27.26 -6.30
N GLY A 27 5.58 26.64 -5.13
CA GLY A 27 4.50 25.91 -4.49
C GLY A 27 4.42 26.13 -2.98
N CYS A 28 3.28 25.76 -2.41
CA CYS A 28 3.05 25.81 -0.97
C CYS A 28 4.06 24.91 -0.22
N PRO A 29 4.73 25.39 0.85
CA PRO A 29 5.72 24.60 1.57
C PRO A 29 5.15 23.36 2.28
N THR A 30 3.87 23.36 2.67
CA THR A 30 3.29 22.30 3.51
C THR A 30 2.81 21.08 2.73
N MET A 31 2.38 21.22 1.47
CA MET A 31 1.73 20.11 0.76
C MET A 31 2.62 18.89 0.46
N SER A 32 3.94 19.03 0.42
CA SER A 32 4.82 17.92 -0.01
C SER A 32 5.53 17.20 1.13
N VAL A 33 5.64 17.83 2.31
CA VAL A 33 6.51 17.32 3.37
C VAL A 33 5.81 16.24 4.19
N ASP A 34 4.49 16.34 4.40
CA ASP A 34 3.74 15.39 5.22
C ASP A 34 2.93 14.37 4.41
N ILE A 35 2.47 14.77 3.21
CA ILE A 35 1.61 13.91 2.38
C ILE A 35 2.39 12.69 1.87
N ILE A 36 3.62 12.86 1.40
CA ILE A 36 4.41 11.75 0.81
C ILE A 36 4.77 10.71 1.89
N PRO A 37 5.36 11.07 3.05
CA PRO A 37 5.63 10.09 4.10
C PRO A 37 4.35 9.50 4.68
N GLY A 38 3.27 10.28 4.79
CA GLY A 38 1.97 9.80 5.27
C GLY A 38 1.35 8.75 4.36
N LEU A 39 1.37 8.97 3.04
CA LEU A 39 0.88 8.01 2.04
C LEU A 39 1.76 6.75 2.02
N LEU A 40 3.08 6.89 2.06
CA LEU A 40 3.99 5.74 2.07
C LEU A 40 3.79 4.87 3.31
N ARG A 41 3.63 5.48 4.50
CA ARG A 41 3.31 4.74 5.73
C ARG A 41 2.00 3.98 5.61
N ARG A 42 0.96 4.59 5.02
CA ARG A 42 -0.32 3.92 4.77
C ARG A 42 -0.19 2.76 3.79
N ILE A 43 0.57 2.91 2.70
CA ILE A 43 0.81 1.83 1.73
C ILE A 43 1.54 0.66 2.40
N ASN A 44 2.63 0.93 3.12
CA ASN A 44 3.40 -0.11 3.79
C ASN A 44 2.57 -0.83 4.87
N ALA A 45 1.76 -0.09 5.65
CA ALA A 45 0.85 -0.68 6.63
C ALA A 45 -0.21 -1.56 5.95
N PHE A 46 -0.79 -1.10 4.85
CA PHE A 46 -1.77 -1.87 4.10
C PHE A 46 -1.17 -3.13 3.46
N GLN A 47 0.05 -3.04 2.92
CA GLN A 47 0.77 -4.20 2.41
C GLN A 47 0.99 -5.26 3.49
N GLY A 48 1.37 -4.87 4.71
CA GLY A 48 1.51 -5.80 5.83
C GLY A 48 0.21 -6.51 6.19
N VAL A 49 -0.91 -5.79 6.27
CA VAL A 49 -2.23 -6.40 6.54
C VAL A 49 -2.63 -7.39 5.44
N VAL A 50 -2.37 -7.06 4.17
CA VAL A 50 -2.69 -7.96 3.05
C VAL A 50 -1.87 -9.25 3.15
N GLU A 51 -0.57 -9.16 3.45
CA GLU A 51 0.30 -10.33 3.60
C GLU A 51 -0.17 -11.26 4.73
N GLU A 52 -0.52 -10.69 5.89
CA GLU A 52 -1.07 -11.46 7.02
C GLU A 52 -2.38 -12.18 6.64
N LEU A 53 -3.30 -11.49 5.97
CA LEU A 53 -4.57 -12.07 5.52
C LEU A 53 -4.37 -13.16 4.47
N GLU A 54 -3.42 -12.99 3.55
CA GLU A 54 -3.07 -14.00 2.55
C GLU A 54 -2.45 -15.25 3.20
N GLU A 55 -1.61 -15.08 4.22
CA GLU A 55 -1.04 -16.19 4.97
C GLU A 55 -2.13 -16.98 5.71
N GLN A 56 -3.05 -16.29 6.39
CA GLN A 56 -4.20 -16.92 7.04
C GLN A 56 -5.02 -17.70 6.01
N ARG A 57 -5.38 -17.05 4.89
CA ARG A 57 -6.12 -17.68 3.80
C ARG A 57 -5.40 -18.93 3.27
N SER A 58 -4.07 -18.90 3.14
CA SER A 58 -3.27 -20.04 2.70
C SER A 58 -3.32 -21.20 3.71
N LYS A 59 -3.21 -20.91 5.02
CA LYS A 59 -3.33 -21.90 6.10
C LYS A 59 -4.70 -22.58 6.09
N TYR A 60 -5.79 -21.81 6.09
CA TYR A 60 -7.14 -22.38 6.07
C TYR A 60 -7.43 -23.20 4.81
N LYS A 61 -6.93 -22.75 3.63
CA LYS A 61 -7.03 -23.55 2.40
C LYS A 61 -6.33 -24.91 2.53
N LYS A 62 -5.12 -24.94 3.12
CA LYS A 62 -4.40 -26.21 3.37
C LYS A 62 -5.16 -27.13 4.31
N TYR A 63 -5.72 -26.59 5.41
CA TYR A 63 -6.54 -27.37 6.34
C TYR A 63 -7.78 -27.96 5.69
N ILE A 64 -8.46 -27.19 4.84
CA ILE A 64 -9.60 -27.68 4.07
C ILE A 64 -9.15 -28.84 3.18
N ILE A 65 -8.07 -28.69 2.41
CA ILE A 65 -7.55 -29.76 1.53
C ILE A 65 -7.23 -31.03 2.34
N ILE A 66 -6.50 -30.90 3.46
CA ILE A 66 -6.15 -32.03 4.32
C ILE A 66 -7.40 -32.72 4.85
N SER A 67 -8.39 -31.95 5.32
CA SER A 67 -9.65 -32.50 5.83
C SER A 67 -10.40 -33.29 4.77
N TRP A 68 -10.51 -32.78 3.53
CA TRP A 68 -11.15 -33.48 2.42
C TRP A 68 -10.40 -34.76 2.03
N VAL A 69 -9.06 -34.75 2.03
CA VAL A 69 -8.25 -35.95 1.76
C VAL A 69 -8.46 -37.01 2.84
N LEU A 70 -8.39 -36.63 4.12
CA LEU A 70 -8.61 -37.57 5.22
C LEU A 70 -10.03 -38.15 5.21
N PHE A 71 -11.04 -37.33 4.91
CA PHE A 71 -12.41 -37.78 4.76
C PHE A 71 -12.56 -38.78 3.61
N ALA A 72 -11.99 -38.49 2.44
CA ALA A 72 -12.02 -39.40 1.29
C ALA A 72 -11.32 -40.73 1.58
N LEU A 73 -10.16 -40.70 2.25
CA LEU A 73 -9.45 -41.90 2.69
C LEU A 73 -10.29 -42.72 3.67
N TYR A 74 -10.89 -42.06 4.67
CA TYR A 74 -11.77 -42.73 5.63
C TYR A 74 -12.94 -43.44 4.93
N VAL A 75 -13.64 -42.74 4.02
CA VAL A 75 -14.72 -43.32 3.23
C VAL A 75 -14.22 -44.50 2.40
N TYR A 76 -13.08 -44.37 1.72
CA TYR A 76 -12.51 -45.45 0.91
C TYR A 76 -12.17 -46.71 1.72
N PHE A 77 -11.65 -46.56 2.95
CA PHE A 77 -11.33 -47.69 3.81
C PHE A 77 -12.54 -48.29 4.55
N ASN A 78 -13.66 -47.57 4.64
CA ASN A 78 -14.88 -48.01 5.36
C ASN A 78 -16.07 -48.26 4.41
N ALA A 79 -15.86 -48.21 3.10
CA ALA A 79 -16.82 -48.59 2.05
C ALA A 79 -16.50 -50.00 1.53
#